data_AF-A0A9C8WEG4-F1
#
_entry.id   AF-A0A9C8WEG4-F1
#
_cell.length_a   1.000
_cell.length_b   1.000
_cell.length_c   1.000
_cell.angle_alpha   90.00
_cell.angle_beta   90.00
_cell.angle_gamma   90.00
#
_symmetry.space_group_name_H-M   'P 1'
#
loop_
_entity.id
_entity.type
_entity.pdbx_description
1 polymer ?
#
loop_
_entity_poly.entity_id
_entity_poly.type
_entity_poly.pdbx_seq_one_letter_code
_entity_poly.pdbx_strand_id
1 'polypeptide(L)'
;MTRTIFITLFSLLSCFGAMSVTAGEPVKKTIEALYKEKADLKGQQVQLKGKVVKVNNQIMNRNFIHIQDGTGENKTGDLTITSQDTAQVGDEITVVGTVAVDHDFGGGYMYPLLLEKAKISKVAK
;
A
#
# COMPACT_ATOMS: atom_id res chain seq x y z
N MET A 1 43.67 50.14 -22.64
CA MET A 1 42.26 50.30 -23.00
C MET A 1 41.50 49.12 -22.44
N THR A 2 40.77 49.38 -21.38
CA THR A 2 40.15 48.47 -20.43
C THR A 2 39.02 47.67 -21.06
N ARG A 3 38.94 46.36 -20.80
CA ARG A 3 37.67 45.64 -20.61
C ARG A 3 37.84 44.22 -20.07
N THR A 4 37.70 44.13 -18.76
CA THR A 4 37.37 42.95 -17.95
C THR A 4 35.94 42.47 -18.25
N ILE A 5 35.71 41.15 -18.30
CA ILE A 5 34.48 40.37 -17.96
C ILE A 5 34.98 38.89 -17.90
N PHE A 6 35.21 38.24 -16.75
CA PHE A 6 34.32 37.64 -15.74
C PHE A 6 33.42 36.47 -16.21
N ILE A 7 33.51 35.34 -15.47
CA ILE A 7 32.45 34.32 -15.19
C ILE A 7 32.28 33.22 -16.27
N THR A 8 32.32 31.91 -16.02
CA THR A 8 32.53 31.06 -14.83
C THR A 8 32.84 29.64 -15.31
N LEU A 9 33.76 29.00 -14.59
CA LEU A 9 33.93 27.56 -14.47
C LEU A 9 32.71 26.99 -13.72
N PHE A 10 31.95 26.06 -14.32
CA PHE A 10 30.91 25.26 -13.64
C PHE A 10 31.03 23.83 -14.19
N SER A 11 31.79 22.94 -13.54
CA SER A 11 31.42 22.20 -12.32
C SER A 11 30.72 20.87 -12.65
N LEU A 12 31.43 19.79 -12.29
CA LEU A 12 30.94 18.49 -11.80
C LEU A 12 30.11 17.65 -12.79
N LEU A 13 30.60 16.50 -13.27
CA LEU A 13 30.81 15.27 -12.49
C LEU A 13 29.94 15.16 -11.24
N SER A 14 28.68 14.81 -11.44
CA SER A 14 27.83 14.26 -10.38
C SER A 14 27.47 12.83 -10.74
N CYS A 15 28.23 11.91 -10.14
CA CYS A 15 27.75 10.60 -9.74
C CYS A 15 26.50 10.75 -8.85
N PHE A 16 25.81 9.62 -8.65
CA PHE A 16 24.72 9.37 -7.70
C PHE A 16 23.34 9.89 -8.13
N GLY A 17 22.28 9.08 -8.12
CA GLY A 17 22.10 7.77 -7.52
C GLY A 17 21.42 6.82 -8.47
N ALA A 18 22.01 5.63 -8.63
CA ALA A 18 21.18 4.45 -8.57
C ALA A 18 20.29 4.63 -7.35
N MET A 19 18.99 4.90 -7.55
CA MET A 19 18.02 4.68 -6.51
C MET A 19 18.08 3.17 -6.25
N SER A 20 18.91 2.80 -5.28
CA SER A 20 18.66 1.60 -4.51
C SER A 20 17.23 1.76 -4.04
N VAL A 21 16.31 1.12 -4.75
CA VAL A 21 15.06 0.66 -4.17
C VAL A 21 15.54 -0.32 -3.11
N THR A 22 15.88 0.22 -1.95
CA THR A 22 15.92 -0.56 -0.73
C THR A 22 14.49 -1.02 -0.61
N ALA A 23 14.21 -2.24 -1.08
CA ALA A 23 13.02 -2.97 -0.74
C ALA A 23 13.12 -3.19 0.77
N GLY A 24 12.87 -2.13 1.53
CA GLY A 24 12.72 -2.19 2.97
C GLY A 24 11.62 -3.19 3.24
N GLU A 25 11.84 -4.02 4.25
CA GLU A 25 10.86 -5.01 4.66
C GLU A 25 9.50 -4.32 4.85
N PRO A 26 8.39 -4.89 4.32
CA PRO A 26 7.10 -4.24 4.38
C PRO A 26 6.73 -3.94 5.84
N VAL A 27 6.43 -2.67 6.11
CA VAL A 27 6.19 -2.21 7.48
C VAL A 27 4.94 -2.89 8.03
N LYS A 28 5.09 -3.60 9.15
CA LYS A 28 3.99 -4.28 9.82
C LYS A 28 3.09 -3.27 10.52
N LYS A 29 1.78 -3.33 10.26
CA LYS A 29 0.78 -2.45 10.87
C LYS A 29 -0.45 -3.23 11.33
N THR A 30 -1.24 -2.61 12.20
CA THR A 30 -2.64 -3.00 12.41
C THR A 30 -3.53 -2.23 11.45
N ILE A 31 -4.77 -2.67 11.28
CA ILE A 31 -5.75 -1.98 10.43
C ILE A 31 -6.01 -0.57 10.98
N GLU A 32 -6.20 -0.44 12.29
CA GLU A 32 -6.43 0.87 12.91
C GLU A 32 -5.26 1.85 12.69
N ALA A 33 -4.02 1.38 12.87
CA ALA A 33 -2.82 2.19 12.64
C ALA A 33 -2.71 2.61 11.17
N LEU A 34 -3.05 1.71 10.24
CA LEU A 34 -3.09 2.04 8.82
C LEU A 34 -4.11 3.14 8.52
N TYR A 35 -5.29 3.12 9.14
CA TYR A 35 -6.28 4.20 9.00
C TYR A 35 -5.77 5.54 9.54
N LYS A 36 -5.05 5.54 10.67
CA LYS A 36 -4.47 6.75 11.28
C LYS A 36 -3.34 7.35 10.44
N GLU A 37 -2.50 6.49 9.85
CA GLU A 37 -1.27 6.87 9.14
C GLU A 37 -1.42 6.84 7.60
N LYS A 38 -2.64 6.66 7.07
CA LYS A 38 -2.88 6.41 5.64
C LYS A 38 -2.25 7.45 4.71
N ALA A 39 -2.25 8.72 5.11
CA ALA A 39 -1.70 9.81 4.32
C ALA A 39 -0.19 9.65 4.11
N ASP A 40 0.53 9.28 5.17
CA ASP A 40 1.99 9.11 5.16
C ASP A 40 2.39 7.82 4.44
N LEU A 41 1.56 6.78 4.55
CA LEU A 41 1.83 5.46 3.98
C LEU A 41 1.37 5.31 2.52
N LYS A 42 0.72 6.32 1.94
CA LYS A 42 0.22 6.26 0.55
C LYS A 42 1.33 5.86 -0.42
N GLY A 43 1.06 4.82 -1.21
CA GLY A 43 1.99 4.27 -2.21
C GLY A 43 3.08 3.36 -1.63
N GLN A 44 3.16 3.19 -0.31
CA GLN A 44 4.13 2.30 0.34
C GLN A 44 3.58 0.87 0.47
N GLN A 45 4.49 -0.11 0.57
CA GLN A 45 4.12 -1.49 0.91
C GLN A 45 4.04 -1.67 2.42
N VAL A 46 2.93 -2.25 2.87
CA VAL A 46 2.72 -2.61 4.28
C VAL A 46 2.33 -4.07 4.41
N GLN A 47 2.63 -4.64 5.57
CA GLN A 47 2.21 -5.98 5.95
C GLN A 47 1.14 -5.91 7.03
N LEU A 48 0.06 -6.64 6.85
CA LEU A 48 -1.01 -6.78 7.84
C LEU A 48 -1.28 -8.27 8.11
N LYS A 49 -1.90 -8.54 9.25
CA LYS A 49 -2.54 -9.83 9.54
C LYS A 49 -4.01 -9.58 9.80
N GLY A 50 -4.89 -10.47 9.37
CA GLY A 50 -6.31 -10.34 9.61
C GLY A 50 -7.09 -11.59 9.26
N LYS A 51 -8.29 -11.69 9.82
CA LYS A 51 -9.28 -12.70 9.51
C LYS A 51 -10.14 -12.23 8.34
N VAL A 52 -10.35 -13.10 7.36
CA VAL A 52 -11.21 -12.82 6.21
C VAL A 52 -12.68 -12.83 6.63
N VAL A 53 -13.41 -11.77 6.32
CA VAL A 53 -14.84 -11.63 6.66
C VAL A 53 -15.75 -11.58 5.43
N LYS A 54 -15.23 -11.19 4.27
CA LYS A 54 -15.97 -11.18 3.01
C LYS A 54 -15.02 -11.32 1.82
N VAL A 55 -15.47 -12.02 0.77
CA VAL A 55 -14.71 -12.26 -0.46
C VAL A 55 -15.61 -12.06 -1.66
N ASN A 56 -15.21 -11.18 -2.57
CA ASN A 56 -15.82 -10.98 -3.88
C ASN A 56 -14.76 -11.23 -4.95
N ASN A 57 -14.81 -12.39 -5.60
CA ASN A 57 -13.81 -12.76 -6.61
C ASN A 57 -14.18 -12.21 -8.00
N GLN A 58 -13.17 -12.02 -8.85
CA GLN A 58 -13.31 -11.72 -10.28
C GLN A 58 -14.08 -10.44 -10.62
N ILE A 59 -14.01 -9.42 -9.76
CA ILE A 59 -14.53 -8.08 -10.04
C ILE A 59 -13.41 -7.25 -10.68
N MET A 60 -13.63 -6.70 -11.88
CA MET A 60 -12.62 -5.91 -12.60
C MET A 60 -11.25 -6.61 -12.71
N ASN A 61 -11.27 -7.91 -13.03
CA ASN A 61 -10.09 -8.78 -13.16
C ASN A 61 -9.24 -8.96 -11.89
N ARG A 62 -9.82 -8.73 -10.70
CA ARG A 62 -9.18 -8.94 -9.40
C ARG A 62 -10.18 -9.40 -8.34
N ASN A 63 -9.68 -9.81 -7.19
CA ASN A 63 -10.50 -10.20 -6.03
C ASN A 63 -10.52 -9.05 -5.03
N PHE A 64 -11.67 -8.80 -4.43
CA PHE A 64 -11.86 -7.85 -3.32
C PHE A 64 -12.13 -8.65 -2.06
N ILE A 65 -11.25 -8.51 -1.07
CA ILE A 65 -11.28 -9.28 0.16
C ILE A 65 -11.32 -8.32 1.33
N HIS A 66 -12.27 -8.50 2.22
CA HIS A 66 -12.37 -7.74 3.46
C HIS A 66 -11.70 -8.53 4.59
N ILE A 67 -10.82 -7.86 5.32
CA ILE A 67 -10.13 -8.43 6.48
C ILE A 67 -10.36 -7.57 7.72
N GLN A 68 -10.35 -8.24 8.88
CA GLN A 68 -10.44 -7.61 10.20
C GLN A 68 -9.37 -8.22 11.11
N ASP A 69 -8.68 -7.39 11.89
CA ASP A 69 -7.63 -7.81 12.82
C ASP A 69 -8.04 -7.64 14.29
N GLY A 70 -9.27 -7.20 14.54
CA GLY A 70 -9.80 -6.90 15.87
C GLY A 70 -9.46 -5.49 16.39
N THR A 71 -8.73 -4.68 15.60
CA THR A 71 -8.45 -3.28 15.91
C THR A 71 -9.40 -2.34 15.17
N GLY A 72 -9.61 -1.13 15.71
CA GLY A 72 -10.49 -0.13 15.13
C GLY A 72 -11.98 -0.38 15.42
N GLU A 73 -12.82 0.54 14.96
CA GLU A 73 -14.27 0.52 15.22
C GLU A 73 -15.06 0.86 13.96
N ASN A 74 -16.24 0.27 13.81
CA ASN A 74 -17.15 0.55 12.70
C ASN A 74 -16.44 0.41 11.34
N LYS A 75 -16.23 1.53 10.64
CA LYS A 75 -15.61 1.58 9.31
C LYS A 75 -14.08 1.51 9.32
N THR A 76 -13.42 1.64 10.48
CA THR A 76 -11.95 1.58 10.60
C THR A 76 -11.44 0.24 11.10
N GLY A 77 -12.32 -0.72 11.38
CA GLY A 77 -11.95 -2.09 11.75
C GLY A 77 -12.05 -3.10 10.59
N ASP A 78 -12.51 -2.66 9.42
CA ASP A 78 -12.61 -3.49 8.21
C ASP A 78 -11.78 -2.86 7.10
N LEU A 79 -10.83 -3.63 6.57
CA LEU A 79 -10.00 -3.19 5.46
C LEU A 79 -10.30 -4.01 4.21
N THR A 80 -10.57 -3.31 3.12
CA THR A 80 -10.63 -3.93 1.79
C THR A 80 -9.22 -4.05 1.22
N ILE A 81 -8.89 -5.23 0.70
CA ILE A 81 -7.70 -5.48 -0.09
C ILE A 81 -8.10 -5.95 -1.49
N THR A 82 -7.28 -5.65 -2.48
CA THR A 82 -7.38 -6.23 -3.82
C THR A 82 -6.19 -7.12 -4.12
N SER A 83 -6.46 -8.29 -4.72
CA SER A 83 -5.44 -9.30 -4.98
C SER A 83 -5.78 -10.14 -6.22
N GLN A 84 -4.76 -10.76 -6.83
CA GLN A 84 -4.96 -11.87 -7.77
C GLN A 84 -5.11 -13.21 -7.03
N ASP A 85 -4.61 -13.29 -5.79
CA ASP A 85 -4.78 -14.43 -4.91
C ASP A 85 -6.18 -14.36 -4.28
N THR A 86 -6.66 -15.49 -3.73
CA THR A 86 -7.94 -15.56 -3.01
C THR A 86 -7.78 -16.26 -1.67
N ALA A 87 -8.78 -16.10 -0.81
CA ALA A 87 -8.86 -16.73 0.51
C ALA A 87 -10.32 -17.10 0.81
N GLN A 88 -10.55 -17.87 1.87
CA GLN A 88 -11.90 -18.22 2.30
C GLN A 88 -12.32 -17.40 3.50
N VAL A 89 -13.62 -17.10 3.62
CA VAL A 89 -14.17 -16.45 4.81
C VAL A 89 -13.85 -17.31 6.03
N GLY A 90 -13.30 -16.68 7.07
CA GLY A 90 -12.83 -17.35 8.27
C GLY A 90 -11.33 -17.67 8.29
N ASP A 91 -10.63 -17.61 7.15
CA ASP A 91 -9.17 -17.79 7.11
C ASP A 91 -8.46 -16.66 7.87
N GLU A 92 -7.41 -17.00 8.61
CA GLU A 92 -6.42 -16.04 9.10
C GLU A 92 -5.27 -15.92 8.08
N ILE A 93 -5.06 -14.72 7.59
CA ILE A 93 -4.08 -14.45 6.53
C ILE A 93 -3.12 -13.34 6.91
N THR A 94 -1.89 -13.45 6.40
CA THR A 94 -0.94 -12.34 6.31
C THR A 94 -1.00 -11.79 4.90
N VAL A 95 -1.07 -10.46 4.77
CA VAL A 95 -1.17 -9.77 3.48
C VAL A 95 -0.08 -8.73 3.37
N VAL A 96 0.54 -8.65 2.20
CA VAL A 96 1.48 -7.57 1.85
C VAL A 96 0.96 -6.87 0.61
N GLY A 97 0.69 -5.58 0.69
CA GLY A 97 0.10 -4.81 -0.41
C GLY A 97 0.51 -3.34 -0.39
N THR A 98 0.15 -2.63 -1.45
CA THR A 98 0.44 -1.19 -1.59
C THR A 98 -0.72 -0.37 -1.05
N VAL A 99 -0.46 0.59 -0.16
CA VAL A 99 -1.50 1.44 0.41
C VAL A 99 -2.03 2.41 -0.65
N ALA A 100 -3.33 2.37 -0.91
CA ALA A 100 -4.02 3.31 -1.77
C ALA A 100 -5.05 4.11 -0.97
N VAL A 101 -5.04 5.43 -1.15
CA VAL A 101 -5.90 6.40 -0.44
C VAL A 101 -6.70 7.18 -1.47
N ASP A 102 -8.00 7.33 -1.20
CA ASP A 102 -8.97 7.98 -2.08
C ASP A 102 -8.96 7.38 -3.49
N HIS A 103 -8.89 6.04 -3.57
CA HIS A 103 -8.83 5.32 -4.83
C HIS A 103 -10.22 5.25 -5.47
N ASP A 104 -10.30 5.59 -6.75
CA ASP A 104 -11.53 5.54 -7.54
C ASP A 104 -11.48 4.41 -8.56
N PHE A 105 -12.42 3.47 -8.44
CA PHE A 105 -12.61 2.43 -9.46
C PHE A 105 -13.61 2.85 -10.56
N GLY A 106 -14.15 4.08 -10.50
CA GLY A 106 -15.18 4.60 -11.38
C GLY A 106 -16.60 4.20 -10.94
N GLY A 107 -17.61 4.78 -11.58
CA GLY A 107 -19.02 4.41 -11.34
C GLY A 107 -19.53 4.65 -9.91
N GLY A 108 -18.85 5.49 -9.13
CA GLY A 108 -19.19 5.77 -7.73
C GLY A 108 -18.49 4.86 -6.70
N TYR A 109 -17.61 3.96 -7.13
CA TYR A 109 -16.85 3.07 -6.25
C TYR A 109 -15.56 3.73 -5.76
N MET A 110 -15.69 4.65 -4.80
CA MET A 110 -14.55 5.27 -4.13
C MET A 110 -14.22 4.59 -2.80
N TYR A 111 -12.93 4.40 -2.57
CA TYR A 111 -12.39 3.80 -1.35
C TYR A 111 -11.45 4.80 -0.66
N PRO A 112 -11.81 5.30 0.54
CA PRO A 112 -10.94 6.20 1.30
C PRO A 112 -9.60 5.56 1.69
N LEU A 113 -9.56 4.23 1.78
CA LEU A 113 -8.38 3.42 2.06
C LEU A 113 -8.60 1.98 1.54
N LEU A 114 -7.61 1.42 0.84
CA LEU A 114 -7.51 -0.01 0.55
C LEU A 114 -6.04 -0.43 0.36
N LEU A 115 -5.79 -1.74 0.29
CA LEU A 115 -4.52 -2.28 -0.19
C LEU A 115 -4.63 -2.80 -1.61
N GLU A 116 -3.76 -2.34 -2.49
CA GLU A 116 -3.67 -2.80 -3.87
C GLU A 116 -2.63 -3.88 -4.08
N LYS A 117 -2.91 -4.77 -5.05
CA LYS A 117 -1.98 -5.81 -5.53
C LYS A 117 -1.44 -6.67 -4.39
N ALA A 118 -2.28 -6.93 -3.39
CA ALA A 118 -1.87 -7.64 -2.19
C ALA A 118 -1.48 -9.08 -2.52
N LYS A 119 -0.42 -9.58 -1.88
CA LYS A 119 -0.05 -10.98 -1.84
C LYS A 119 -0.53 -11.61 -0.55
N ILE A 120 -1.14 -12.79 -0.65
CA ILE A 120 -1.77 -13.47 0.48
C ILE A 120 -0.94 -14.70 0.87
N SER A 121 -0.58 -14.77 2.15
CA SER A 121 0.03 -15.94 2.77
C SER A 121 -0.90 -16.44 3.88
N LYS A 122 -1.37 -17.69 3.79
CA LYS A 122 -2.17 -18.30 4.86
C LYS A 122 -1.31 -18.49 6.10
N VAL A 123 -1.86 -18.14 7.26
CA VAL A 123 -1.25 -18.54 8.54
C VAL A 123 -1.61 -20.01 8.75
N ALA A 124 -0.61 -20.89 8.84
CA ALA A 124 -0.86 -22.29 9.14
C ALA A 124 -1.57 -22.39 10.50
N LYS A 125 -2.65 -23.17 10.55
CA LYS A 125 -3.45 -23.40 11.74
C LYS A 125 -2.83 -24.49 12.61
#